data_AF-A0A1Z4KWE8-F1
#
_entry.id   AF-A0A1Z4KWE8-F1
#
_cell.length_a   1.000
_cell.length_b   1.000
_cell.length_c   1.000
_cell.angle_alpha   90.00
_cell.angle_beta   90.00
_cell.angle_gamma   90.00
#
_symmetry.space_group_name_H-M   'P 1'
#
loop_
_entity.id
_entity.type
_entity.pdbx_description
1 polymer ?
#
loop_
_entity_poly.entity_id
_entity_poly.type
_entity_poly.pdbx_seq_one_letter_code
_entity_poly.pdbx_strand_id
1 'polypeptide(L)'
;MPKNWTLKVDQYISTNSNCIIATAHVDSFPTDLPLEPNIREPNLKSSTYKQIFDSLTTEPEKFFQRNNGIVLCVNKVKPKSKTELELEILQANEGGNDGVINGGHSVSAFEQARANKCDLSKARVKVSIHIGLSEDEAKDIALASNTSSPVDARSKVNARGDYQFIKQFLGRLENEEDIKFRIAYYQNQSGAPKSPHCNINHLIKLMNCLDRNKYNPDSKNRTKHPPVSNTPSLSDAERQRLSKLLPLLPKGLWIEQRLFKIIEEHITNPRKKGTIDLASIDPRKNTLLPDSRYSFGFSAPADIAMPIVAAYRVFLDENYNWLIPFDEFAEDFLQHLWNNYYRKYLVSEKLALNTVGSKICRNPVIWDNLYVSAQSYLNQQLLKMVDSNNKREQLTLAN
;
A
#
# COMPACT_ATOMS: atom_id res chain seq x y z
N MET A 1 6.98 -30.87 6.59
CA MET A 1 7.62 -31.94 5.78
C MET A 1 7.53 -31.51 4.33
N PRO A 2 8.68 -31.42 3.61
CA PRO A 2 8.69 -31.01 2.21
C PRO A 2 7.64 -31.77 1.41
N LYS A 3 6.90 -31.06 0.57
CA LYS A 3 5.85 -31.64 -0.26
C LYS A 3 6.37 -31.84 -1.67
N ASN A 4 5.89 -32.89 -2.33
CA ASN A 4 6.29 -33.26 -3.69
C ASN A 4 5.16 -32.99 -4.67
N TRP A 5 5.50 -32.40 -5.82
CA TRP A 5 4.61 -32.23 -6.95
C TRP A 5 5.17 -32.94 -8.18
N THR A 6 4.29 -33.49 -8.99
CA THR A 6 4.65 -34.07 -10.29
C THR A 6 4.42 -33.04 -11.38
N LEU A 7 5.43 -32.83 -12.23
CA LEU A 7 5.35 -32.05 -13.45
C LEU A 7 5.50 -32.97 -14.67
N LYS A 8 4.42 -33.10 -15.45
CA LYS A 8 4.45 -33.80 -16.75
C LYS A 8 5.02 -32.89 -17.82
N VAL A 9 5.97 -33.42 -18.58
CA VAL A 9 6.74 -32.65 -19.57
C VAL A 9 6.89 -33.44 -20.87
N ASP A 10 6.94 -32.74 -22.00
CA ASP A 10 7.35 -33.35 -23.27
C ASP A 10 8.86 -33.62 -23.26
N GLN A 11 9.62 -32.67 -22.72
CA GLN A 11 11.08 -32.70 -22.63
C GLN A 11 11.57 -31.70 -21.59
N TYR A 12 12.79 -31.93 -21.10
CA TYR A 12 13.51 -30.98 -20.25
C TYR A 12 15.01 -31.03 -20.56
N ILE A 13 15.69 -29.92 -20.29
CA ILE A 13 17.15 -29.79 -20.38
C ILE A 13 17.68 -29.18 -19.09
N SER A 14 18.79 -29.72 -18.59
CA SER A 14 19.57 -29.05 -17.54
C SER A 14 20.46 -28.01 -18.21
N THR A 15 20.27 -26.75 -17.87
CA THR A 15 21.10 -25.65 -18.39
C THR A 15 22.35 -25.46 -17.53
N ASN A 16 22.26 -25.77 -16.25
CA ASN A 16 23.35 -25.95 -15.30
C ASN A 16 22.88 -26.82 -14.12
N SER A 17 23.74 -27.06 -13.14
CA SER A 17 23.42 -27.91 -11.97
C SER A 17 22.19 -27.45 -11.18
N ASN A 18 21.85 -26.17 -11.25
CA ASN A 18 20.80 -25.55 -10.44
C ASN A 18 19.65 -24.99 -11.30
N CYS A 19 19.57 -25.35 -12.59
CA CYS A 19 18.53 -24.85 -13.47
C CYS A 19 18.13 -25.88 -14.54
N ILE A 20 16.82 -26.11 -14.65
CA ILE A 20 16.18 -26.96 -15.65
C ILE A 20 15.18 -26.12 -16.44
N ILE A 21 15.16 -26.27 -17.76
CA ILE A 21 14.10 -25.73 -18.61
C ILE A 21 13.28 -26.89 -19.16
N ALA A 22 11.97 -26.82 -18.99
CA ALA A 22 11.04 -27.86 -19.42
C ALA A 22 9.89 -27.30 -20.27
N THR A 23 9.37 -28.14 -21.16
CA THR A 23 8.09 -27.93 -21.84
C THR A 23 7.03 -28.74 -21.12
N ALA A 24 6.24 -28.10 -20.26
CA ALA A 24 5.26 -28.77 -19.40
C ALA A 24 3.86 -28.81 -20.02
N HIS A 25 3.12 -29.85 -19.65
CA HIS A 25 1.72 -30.04 -20.03
C HIS A 25 0.82 -29.14 -19.17
N VAL A 26 -0.06 -28.37 -19.80
CA VAL A 26 -0.94 -27.44 -19.09
C VAL A 26 -2.15 -28.13 -18.48
N ASP A 27 -2.67 -29.19 -19.10
CA ASP A 27 -3.82 -29.96 -18.61
C ASP A 27 -3.61 -30.61 -17.23
N SER A 28 -2.35 -30.91 -16.90
CA SER A 28 -1.91 -31.65 -15.72
C SER A 28 -0.92 -30.87 -14.86
N PHE A 29 -0.66 -29.60 -15.20
CA PHE A 29 0.18 -28.71 -14.40
C PHE A 29 -0.34 -28.57 -12.95
N PRO A 30 0.50 -28.66 -11.92
CA PRO A 30 0.05 -28.48 -10.54
C PRO A 30 -0.37 -27.03 -10.27
N THR A 31 -1.64 -26.79 -9.93
CA THR A 31 -2.20 -25.44 -9.72
C THR A 31 -2.25 -25.02 -8.26
N ASP A 32 -1.96 -25.94 -7.36
CA ASP A 32 -1.88 -25.76 -5.90
C ASP A 32 -0.45 -25.49 -5.40
N LEU A 33 0.48 -25.21 -6.31
CA LEU A 33 1.83 -24.78 -5.95
C LEU A 33 1.80 -23.48 -5.13
N PRO A 34 2.67 -23.33 -4.12
CA PRO A 34 2.83 -22.07 -3.40
C PRO A 34 3.12 -20.92 -4.37
N LEU A 35 2.48 -19.77 -4.15
CA LEU A 35 2.69 -18.56 -4.95
C LEU A 35 3.82 -17.70 -4.42
N GLU A 36 4.35 -17.99 -3.25
CA GLU A 36 5.61 -17.42 -2.79
C GLU A 36 6.75 -18.07 -3.59
N PRO A 37 7.80 -17.33 -4.00
CA PRO A 37 8.19 -15.97 -3.61
C PRO A 37 7.71 -14.86 -4.57
N ASN A 38 6.60 -15.06 -5.30
CA ASN A 38 6.11 -14.06 -6.24
C ASN A 38 5.86 -12.71 -5.55
N ILE A 39 6.37 -11.64 -6.16
CA ILE A 39 6.25 -10.28 -5.63
C ILE A 39 4.88 -9.64 -5.88
N ARG A 40 3.96 -10.34 -6.56
CA ARG A 40 2.55 -9.97 -6.70
C ARG A 40 1.65 -11.19 -6.76
N GLU A 41 0.44 -11.06 -6.23
CA GLU A 41 -0.56 -12.11 -6.39
C GLU A 41 -1.31 -12.00 -7.73
N PRO A 42 -1.82 -13.12 -8.28
CA PRO A 42 -2.66 -13.12 -9.48
C PRO A 42 -3.93 -12.28 -9.32
N ASN A 43 -4.30 -11.51 -10.35
CA ASN A 43 -5.58 -10.80 -10.39
C ASN A 43 -6.40 -11.24 -11.59
N LEU A 44 -7.43 -12.05 -11.35
CA LEU A 44 -8.35 -12.60 -12.36
C LEU A 44 -9.11 -11.52 -13.15
N LYS A 45 -9.16 -10.28 -12.66
CA LYS A 45 -9.81 -9.15 -13.35
C LYS A 45 -8.85 -8.34 -14.23
N SER A 46 -7.54 -8.56 -14.11
CA SER A 46 -6.52 -7.84 -14.87
C SER A 46 -6.58 -8.14 -16.37
N SER A 47 -6.15 -7.19 -17.20
CA SER A 47 -6.01 -7.41 -18.64
C SER A 47 -5.03 -8.53 -18.97
N THR A 48 -3.90 -8.60 -18.25
CA THR A 48 -2.91 -9.67 -18.40
C THR A 48 -3.51 -11.04 -18.15
N TYR A 49 -4.28 -11.22 -17.08
CA TYR A 49 -4.98 -12.49 -16.83
C TYR A 49 -5.92 -12.84 -17.99
N LYS A 50 -6.75 -11.89 -18.41
CA LYS A 50 -7.73 -12.11 -19.48
C LYS A 50 -7.05 -12.54 -20.78
N GLN A 51 -5.96 -11.88 -21.17
CA GLN A 51 -5.19 -12.23 -22.37
C GLN A 51 -4.58 -13.64 -22.27
N ILE A 52 -4.04 -14.01 -21.11
CA ILE A 52 -3.50 -15.36 -20.88
C ILE A 52 -4.62 -16.40 -20.98
N PHE A 53 -5.76 -16.13 -20.32
CA PHE A 53 -6.91 -17.03 -20.31
C PHE A 53 -7.52 -17.19 -21.71
N ASP A 54 -7.65 -16.10 -22.46
CA ASP A 54 -8.12 -16.10 -23.84
C ASP A 54 -7.16 -16.89 -24.73
N SER A 55 -5.84 -16.64 -24.64
CA SER A 55 -4.84 -17.40 -25.40
C SER A 55 -4.89 -18.89 -25.08
N LEU A 56 -5.19 -19.27 -23.83
CA LEU A 56 -5.28 -20.65 -23.40
C LEU A 56 -6.52 -21.36 -23.94
N THR A 57 -7.64 -20.65 -24.02
CA THR A 57 -8.95 -21.24 -24.33
C THR A 57 -9.32 -21.15 -25.81
N THR A 58 -8.72 -20.23 -26.58
CA THR A 58 -9.03 -20.03 -28.00
C THR A 58 -8.02 -20.71 -28.94
N GLU A 59 -6.73 -20.67 -28.61
CA GLU A 59 -5.65 -21.23 -29.43
C GLU A 59 -4.62 -21.96 -28.53
N PRO A 60 -5.04 -23.02 -27.80
CA PRO A 60 -4.21 -23.71 -26.81
C PRO A 60 -2.86 -24.21 -27.36
N GLU A 61 -2.82 -24.64 -28.63
CA GLU A 61 -1.61 -25.10 -29.30
C GLU A 61 -0.56 -23.99 -29.51
N LYS A 62 -0.97 -22.71 -29.49
CA LYS A 62 -0.08 -21.55 -29.60
C LYS A 62 0.33 -20.98 -28.24
N PHE A 63 -0.15 -21.57 -27.14
CA PHE A 63 0.07 -21.04 -25.80
C PHE A 63 1.56 -20.94 -25.45
N PHE A 64 2.36 -21.93 -25.85
CA PHE A 64 3.80 -21.97 -25.60
C PHE A 64 4.54 -20.77 -26.22
N GLN A 65 4.17 -20.39 -27.45
CA GLN A 65 4.84 -19.30 -28.19
C GLN A 65 4.36 -17.91 -27.76
N ARG A 66 3.11 -17.81 -27.27
CA ARG A 66 2.48 -16.53 -26.94
C ARG A 66 2.69 -16.05 -25.51
N ASN A 67 3.19 -16.92 -24.63
CA ASN A 67 3.33 -16.63 -23.21
C ASN A 67 4.77 -16.82 -22.73
N ASN A 68 5.21 -15.99 -21.79
CA ASN A 68 6.60 -15.96 -21.31
C ASN A 68 7.02 -17.20 -20.49
N GLY A 69 6.05 -18.06 -20.15
CA GLY A 69 6.26 -19.26 -19.35
C GLY A 69 6.04 -19.03 -17.85
N ILE A 70 6.51 -19.99 -17.06
CA ILE A 70 6.45 -20.03 -15.61
C ILE A 70 7.88 -20.18 -15.07
N VAL A 71 8.21 -19.46 -14.00
CA VAL A 71 9.49 -19.57 -13.31
C VAL A 71 9.21 -20.12 -11.91
N LEU A 72 9.87 -21.23 -11.56
CA LEU A 72 9.73 -21.92 -10.28
C LEU A 72 11.06 -21.91 -9.52
N CYS A 73 10.98 -21.83 -8.20
CA CYS A 73 12.04 -22.25 -7.30
C CYS A 73 11.61 -23.54 -6.60
N VAL A 74 12.52 -24.50 -6.48
CA VAL A 74 12.27 -25.79 -5.82
C VAL A 74 13.49 -26.18 -5.00
N ASN A 75 13.30 -26.91 -3.91
CA ASN A 75 14.39 -27.44 -3.10
C ASN A 75 15.20 -28.46 -3.90
N LYS A 76 14.51 -29.41 -4.55
CA LYS A 76 15.12 -30.49 -5.33
C LYS A 76 14.24 -30.89 -6.51
N VAL A 77 14.88 -31.40 -7.55
CA VAL A 77 14.22 -32.07 -8.68
C VAL A 77 14.72 -33.49 -8.80
N LYS A 78 13.79 -34.45 -8.91
CA LYS A 78 14.09 -35.86 -9.18
C LYS A 78 13.39 -36.26 -10.49
N PRO A 79 14.14 -36.54 -11.56
CA PRO A 79 13.55 -37.12 -12.76
C PRO A 79 12.99 -38.51 -12.47
N LYS A 80 11.67 -38.69 -12.63
CA LYS A 80 11.04 -40.01 -12.55
C LYS A 80 11.13 -40.76 -13.88
N SER A 81 11.09 -40.01 -14.98
CA SER A 81 11.24 -40.53 -16.34
C SER A 81 11.76 -39.42 -17.28
N LYS A 82 11.80 -39.70 -18.59
CA LYS A 82 12.09 -38.66 -19.60
C LYS A 82 10.97 -37.61 -19.74
N THR A 83 9.76 -37.92 -19.25
CA THR A 83 8.55 -37.10 -19.42
C THR A 83 7.92 -36.68 -18.09
N GLU A 84 8.61 -36.93 -16.97
CA GLU A 84 8.09 -36.62 -15.64
C GLU A 84 9.19 -36.19 -14.67
N LEU A 85 8.98 -35.05 -14.04
CA LEU A 85 9.82 -34.49 -12.98
C LEU A 85 9.05 -34.46 -11.66
N GLU A 86 9.66 -34.96 -10.59
CA GLU A 86 9.19 -34.75 -9.22
C GLU A 86 9.90 -33.53 -8.63
N LEU A 87 9.12 -32.57 -8.13
CA LEU A 87 9.56 -31.31 -7.56
C LEU A 87 9.33 -31.34 -6.05
N GLU A 88 10.41 -31.27 -5.28
CA GLU A 88 10.35 -31.11 -3.82
C GLU A 88 10.32 -29.61 -3.51
N ILE A 89 9.26 -29.14 -2.83
CA ILE A 89 9.04 -27.73 -2.48
C ILE A 89 9.05 -27.59 -0.95
N LEU A 90 9.85 -26.65 -0.47
CA LEU A 90 9.92 -26.24 0.93
C LEU A 90 9.08 -24.96 1.13
N GLN A 91 7.99 -25.06 1.89
CA GLN A 91 7.06 -23.94 2.11
C GLN A 91 7.53 -23.00 3.24
N ALA A 92 6.94 -21.80 3.32
CA ALA A 92 7.25 -20.80 4.36
C ALA A 92 7.11 -21.32 5.80
N ASN A 93 6.08 -22.12 6.07
CA ASN A 93 5.89 -22.75 7.38
C ASN A 93 6.93 -23.83 7.70
N GLU A 94 7.77 -24.20 6.74
CA GLU A 94 8.86 -25.17 6.85
C GLU A 94 10.24 -24.48 6.78
N GLY A 95 10.27 -23.14 6.79
CA GLY A 95 11.49 -22.35 6.65
C GLY A 95 12.00 -22.21 5.22
N GLY A 96 11.17 -22.54 4.22
CA GLY A 96 11.46 -22.40 2.80
C GLY A 96 10.76 -21.23 2.14
N ASN A 97 11.07 -20.99 0.87
CA ASN A 97 10.38 -19.98 0.05
C ASN A 97 10.23 -20.47 -1.40
N ASP A 98 10.07 -21.78 -1.55
CA ASP A 98 9.94 -22.43 -2.85
C ASP A 98 8.52 -22.30 -3.39
N GLY A 99 8.40 -22.26 -4.72
CA GLY A 99 7.13 -22.12 -5.40
C GLY A 99 7.25 -21.31 -6.68
N VAL A 100 6.18 -20.61 -7.02
CA VAL A 100 6.07 -19.83 -8.26
C VAL A 100 6.76 -18.47 -8.07
N ILE A 101 7.90 -18.26 -8.70
CA ILE A 101 8.58 -16.96 -8.77
C ILE A 101 7.82 -16.03 -9.74
N ASN A 102 7.42 -16.54 -10.90
CA ASN A 102 6.67 -15.81 -11.93
C ASN A 102 5.74 -16.75 -12.70
N GLY A 103 4.66 -16.22 -13.26
CA GLY A 103 3.66 -17.00 -14.00
C GLY A 103 2.42 -17.35 -13.18
N GLY A 104 2.24 -16.77 -11.99
CA GLY A 104 1.05 -17.01 -11.16
C GLY A 104 -0.28 -16.73 -11.87
N HIS A 105 -0.33 -15.75 -12.79
CA HIS A 105 -1.52 -15.51 -13.61
C HIS A 105 -1.84 -16.68 -14.55
N SER A 106 -0.81 -17.32 -15.12
CA SER A 106 -0.95 -18.53 -15.94
C SER A 106 -1.43 -19.69 -15.11
N VAL A 107 -0.87 -19.90 -13.92
CA VAL A 107 -1.29 -20.97 -13.00
C VAL A 107 -2.78 -20.82 -12.64
N SER A 108 -3.23 -19.62 -12.28
CA SER A 108 -4.66 -19.37 -12.04
C SER A 108 -5.53 -19.55 -13.28
N ALA A 109 -5.03 -19.21 -14.48
CA ALA A 109 -5.76 -19.42 -15.72
C ALA A 109 -5.93 -20.92 -16.02
N PHE A 110 -4.93 -21.75 -15.70
CA PHE A 110 -5.01 -23.20 -15.85
C PHE A 110 -6.12 -23.78 -14.96
N GLU A 111 -6.15 -23.37 -13.69
CA GLU A 111 -7.18 -23.78 -12.73
C GLU A 111 -8.58 -23.40 -13.23
N GLN A 112 -8.77 -22.13 -13.63
CA GLN A 112 -10.05 -21.65 -14.12
C GLN A 112 -10.49 -22.35 -15.41
N ALA A 113 -9.56 -22.62 -16.34
CA ALA A 113 -9.88 -23.29 -17.60
C ALA A 113 -10.28 -24.76 -17.37
N ARG A 114 -9.65 -25.45 -16.41
CA ARG A 114 -10.08 -26.79 -15.97
C ARG A 114 -11.46 -26.77 -15.32
N ALA A 115 -11.71 -25.81 -14.43
CA ALA A 115 -13.03 -25.63 -13.82
C ALA A 115 -14.12 -25.41 -14.88
N ASN A 116 -13.78 -24.71 -15.96
CA ASN A 116 -14.66 -24.47 -17.11
C ASN A 116 -14.68 -25.63 -18.13
N LYS A 117 -13.97 -26.73 -17.87
CA LYS A 117 -13.87 -27.91 -18.75
C LYS A 117 -13.36 -27.60 -20.17
N CYS A 118 -12.47 -26.62 -20.30
CA CYS A 118 -11.81 -26.34 -21.58
C CYS A 118 -10.87 -27.50 -21.97
N ASP A 119 -10.71 -27.77 -23.26
CA ASP A 119 -9.71 -28.73 -23.75
C ASP A 119 -8.31 -28.10 -23.72
N LEU A 120 -7.46 -28.61 -22.82
CA LEU A 120 -6.10 -28.14 -22.60
C LEU A 120 -5.04 -29.14 -23.10
N SER A 121 -5.46 -30.23 -23.74
CA SER A 121 -4.57 -31.36 -24.12
C SER A 121 -3.42 -30.94 -25.04
N LYS A 122 -3.64 -29.91 -25.86
CA LYS A 122 -2.66 -29.33 -26.79
C LYS A 122 -1.86 -28.17 -26.20
N ALA A 123 -2.23 -27.68 -25.03
CA ALA A 123 -1.55 -26.55 -24.41
C ALA A 123 -0.25 -26.99 -23.74
N ARG A 124 0.82 -26.24 -24.03
CA ARG A 124 2.16 -26.41 -23.46
C ARG A 124 2.68 -25.10 -22.93
N VAL A 125 3.44 -25.14 -21.84
CA VAL A 125 4.04 -23.95 -21.23
C VAL A 125 5.53 -24.18 -20.97
N LYS A 126 6.34 -23.16 -21.25
CA LYS A 126 7.75 -23.15 -20.85
C LYS A 126 7.85 -23.00 -19.34
N VAL A 127 8.61 -23.87 -18.68
CA VAL A 127 8.87 -23.80 -17.24
C VAL A 127 10.37 -23.72 -17.01
N SER A 128 10.83 -22.64 -16.38
CA SER A 128 12.20 -22.52 -15.87
C SER A 128 12.20 -22.88 -14.40
N ILE A 129 12.94 -23.91 -14.01
CA ILE A 129 12.98 -24.46 -12.66
C ILE A 129 14.37 -24.21 -12.08
N HIS A 130 14.45 -23.33 -11.10
CA HIS A 130 15.65 -23.07 -10.31
C HIS A 130 15.68 -23.96 -9.08
N ILE A 131 16.83 -24.54 -8.76
CA ILE A 131 16.99 -25.54 -7.71
C ILE A 131 17.83 -24.95 -6.58
N GLY A 132 17.29 -24.97 -5.35
CA GLY A 132 18.01 -24.61 -4.13
C GLY A 132 18.39 -23.14 -4.05
N LEU A 133 17.55 -22.21 -4.53
CA LEU A 133 17.81 -20.79 -4.37
C LEU A 133 17.64 -20.36 -2.91
N SER A 134 18.46 -19.40 -2.49
CA SER A 134 18.17 -18.61 -1.31
C SER A 134 16.96 -17.70 -1.52
N GLU A 135 16.37 -17.20 -0.43
CA GLU A 135 15.27 -16.25 -0.48
C GLU A 135 15.61 -14.98 -1.28
N ASP A 136 16.83 -14.46 -1.11
CA ASP A 136 17.29 -13.24 -1.80
C ASP A 136 17.47 -13.47 -3.30
N GLU A 137 18.07 -14.60 -3.71
CA GLU A 137 18.19 -14.96 -5.12
C GLU A 137 16.82 -15.13 -5.78
N ALA A 138 15.87 -15.77 -5.10
CA ALA A 138 14.53 -15.96 -5.63
C ALA A 138 13.77 -14.63 -5.82
N LYS A 139 13.94 -13.69 -4.89
CA LYS A 139 13.41 -12.31 -5.01
C LYS A 139 14.05 -11.54 -6.16
N ASP A 140 15.37 -11.66 -6.35
CA ASP A 140 16.06 -11.00 -7.46
C ASP A 140 15.58 -11.51 -8.80
N ILE A 141 15.40 -12.82 -8.94
CA ILE A 141 14.83 -13.42 -10.15
C ILE A 141 13.37 -12.97 -10.32
N ALA A 142 12.58 -12.88 -9.25
CA ALA A 142 11.20 -12.36 -9.31
C ALA A 142 11.17 -10.92 -9.85
N LEU A 143 12.06 -10.06 -9.36
CA LEU A 143 12.19 -8.67 -9.81
C LEU A 143 12.59 -8.59 -11.29
N ALA A 144 13.57 -9.40 -11.72
CA ALA A 144 14.05 -9.45 -13.09
C ALA A 144 13.01 -10.03 -14.07
N SER A 145 12.18 -10.97 -13.62
CA SER A 145 11.20 -11.68 -14.46
C SER A 145 9.94 -10.85 -14.78
N ASN A 146 9.69 -9.74 -14.07
CA ASN A 146 8.50 -8.90 -14.23
C ASN A 146 8.72 -7.70 -15.20
N THR A 147 9.54 -7.84 -16.24
CA THR A 147 9.84 -6.77 -17.21
C THR A 147 8.71 -6.52 -18.22
N SER A 148 7.96 -7.55 -18.63
CA SER A 148 6.89 -7.45 -19.64
C SER A 148 5.57 -6.87 -19.12
N SER A 149 5.30 -7.03 -17.82
CA SER A 149 4.15 -6.42 -17.13
C SER A 149 4.65 -5.94 -15.77
N PRO A 150 5.16 -4.70 -15.71
CA PRO A 150 5.81 -4.18 -14.51
C PRO A 150 4.91 -4.26 -13.28
N VAL A 151 5.43 -4.88 -12.22
CA VAL A 151 4.81 -4.80 -10.89
C VAL A 151 4.87 -3.38 -10.36
N ASP A 152 3.90 -3.00 -9.51
CA ASP A 152 3.92 -1.70 -8.86
C ASP A 152 5.20 -1.48 -8.02
N ALA A 153 5.62 -0.22 -7.88
CA ALA A 153 6.90 0.10 -7.26
C ALA A 153 6.98 -0.35 -5.79
N ARG A 154 5.86 -0.30 -5.05
CA ARG A 154 5.80 -0.77 -3.65
C ARG A 154 6.05 -2.29 -3.53
N SER A 155 5.61 -3.09 -4.49
CA SER A 155 5.90 -4.54 -4.50
C SER A 155 7.40 -4.79 -4.57
N LYS A 156 8.12 -4.01 -5.39
CA LYS A 156 9.57 -4.13 -5.53
C LYS A 156 10.30 -3.75 -4.25
N VAL A 157 9.87 -2.64 -3.62
CA VAL A 157 10.42 -2.16 -2.35
C VAL A 157 10.15 -3.17 -1.23
N ASN A 158 8.94 -3.74 -1.18
CA ASN A 158 8.61 -4.79 -0.22
C ASN A 158 9.44 -6.06 -0.42
N ALA A 159 9.64 -6.49 -1.66
CA ALA A 159 10.43 -7.69 -1.98
C ALA A 159 11.87 -7.59 -1.45
N ARG A 160 12.48 -6.40 -1.53
CA ARG A 160 13.82 -6.12 -0.97
C ARG A 160 13.89 -6.07 0.55
N GLY A 161 12.75 -6.18 1.25
CA GLY A 161 12.67 -6.06 2.70
C GLY A 161 12.68 -4.61 3.21
N ASP A 162 12.60 -3.62 2.32
CA ASP A 162 12.83 -2.21 2.68
C ASP A 162 11.74 -1.64 3.62
N TYR A 163 10.57 -2.28 3.69
CA TYR A 163 9.49 -1.90 4.62
C TYR A 163 9.58 -2.57 6.00
N GLN A 164 10.61 -3.38 6.27
CA GLN A 164 10.67 -4.17 7.50
C GLN A 164 10.61 -3.32 8.77
N PHE A 165 11.28 -2.16 8.79
CA PHE A 165 11.23 -1.25 9.94
C PHE A 165 9.82 -0.68 10.20
N ILE A 166 9.03 -0.45 9.15
CA ILE A 166 7.62 -0.01 9.28
C ILE A 166 6.76 -1.17 9.79
N LYS A 167 6.94 -2.38 9.23
CA LYS A 167 6.21 -3.58 9.69
C LYS A 167 6.46 -3.88 11.16
N GLN A 168 7.72 -3.79 11.61
CA GLN A 168 8.10 -3.96 13.02
C GLN A 168 7.48 -2.89 13.91
N PHE A 169 7.50 -1.63 13.49
CA PHE A 169 6.85 -0.55 14.23
C PHE A 169 5.35 -0.77 14.38
N LEU A 170 4.65 -1.07 13.27
CA LEU A 170 3.22 -1.35 13.30
C LEU A 170 2.92 -2.58 14.18
N GLY A 171 3.68 -3.66 14.08
CA GLY A 171 3.46 -4.85 14.91
C GLY A 171 3.63 -4.58 16.41
N ARG A 172 4.51 -3.65 16.81
CA ARG A 172 4.58 -3.19 18.21
C ARG A 172 3.31 -2.43 18.61
N LEU A 173 2.85 -1.49 17.77
CA LEU A 173 1.60 -0.77 18.03
C LEU A 173 0.38 -1.70 18.10
N GLU A 174 0.32 -2.74 17.27
CA GLU A 174 -0.78 -3.73 17.33
C GLU A 174 -0.85 -4.41 18.70
N ASN A 175 0.31 -4.72 19.28
CA ASN A 175 0.40 -5.33 20.61
C ASN A 175 0.12 -4.32 21.74
N GLU A 176 0.57 -3.08 21.60
CA GLU A 176 0.44 -2.04 22.63
C GLU A 176 -0.98 -1.45 22.69
N GLU A 177 -1.66 -1.30 21.56
CA GLU A 177 -2.94 -0.56 21.45
C GLU A 177 -4.17 -1.45 21.18
N ASP A 178 -4.02 -2.78 21.04
CA ASP A 178 -5.10 -3.71 20.64
C ASP A 178 -5.83 -3.22 19.36
N ILE A 179 -5.03 -2.80 18.38
CA ILE A 179 -5.45 -2.38 17.05
C ILE A 179 -4.86 -3.34 16.03
N LYS A 180 -5.59 -3.60 14.94
CA LYS A 180 -5.08 -4.39 13.81
C LYS A 180 -4.98 -3.53 12.57
N PHE A 181 -3.77 -3.34 12.05
CA PHE A 181 -3.55 -2.57 10.84
C PHE A 181 -3.81 -3.42 9.59
N ARG A 182 -4.54 -2.84 8.64
CA ARG A 182 -4.93 -3.49 7.38
C ARG A 182 -4.18 -2.85 6.22
N ILE A 183 -2.92 -3.26 6.02
CA ILE A 183 -2.01 -2.64 5.05
C ILE A 183 -1.61 -3.61 3.95
N ALA A 184 -1.81 -3.21 2.69
CA ALA A 184 -1.21 -3.87 1.55
C ALA A 184 0.22 -3.33 1.29
N TYR A 185 1.21 -4.21 1.34
CA TYR A 185 2.62 -3.91 1.06
C TYR A 185 2.99 -4.18 -0.40
N TYR A 186 2.31 -5.12 -1.05
CA TYR A 186 2.54 -5.49 -2.44
C TYR A 186 1.24 -5.60 -3.24
N GLN A 187 1.37 -5.80 -4.55
CA GLN A 187 0.28 -5.79 -5.50
C GLN A 187 -0.62 -7.01 -5.35
N ASN A 188 -1.93 -6.76 -5.31
CA ASN A 188 -3.00 -7.75 -5.16
C ASN A 188 -2.94 -8.60 -3.87
N GLN A 189 -2.17 -8.19 -2.86
CA GLN A 189 -2.02 -8.90 -1.58
C GLN A 189 -3.35 -9.37 -0.99
N SER A 190 -3.47 -10.68 -0.77
CA SER A 190 -4.62 -11.31 -0.13
C SER A 190 -4.70 -10.94 1.35
N GLY A 191 -5.92 -10.92 1.88
CA GLY A 191 -6.18 -10.50 3.27
C GLY A 191 -6.06 -8.99 3.52
N ALA A 192 -5.48 -8.22 2.60
CA ALA A 192 -5.43 -6.77 2.68
C ALA A 192 -6.62 -6.12 1.93
N PRO A 193 -7.23 -5.05 2.49
CA PRO A 193 -8.30 -4.33 1.79
C PRO A 193 -7.79 -3.68 0.50
N LYS A 194 -8.62 -3.68 -0.55
CA LYS A 194 -8.36 -2.98 -1.81
C LYS A 194 -8.55 -1.45 -1.73
N SER A 195 -8.70 -0.92 -0.51
CA SER A 195 -8.88 0.51 -0.27
C SER A 195 -7.57 1.25 -0.59
N PRO A 196 -7.62 2.40 -1.29
CA PRO A 196 -6.43 3.21 -1.55
C PRO A 196 -5.83 3.82 -0.27
N HIS A 197 -6.57 3.81 0.84
CA HIS A 197 -6.10 4.19 2.18
C HIS A 197 -5.34 3.05 2.88
N CYS A 198 -5.56 1.81 2.45
CA CYS A 198 -5.04 0.59 3.08
C CYS A 198 -3.79 0.05 2.37
N ASN A 199 -2.84 0.93 2.03
CA ASN A 199 -1.54 0.51 1.48
C ASN A 199 -0.38 1.31 2.07
N ILE A 200 0.82 0.74 2.00
CA ILE A 200 2.02 1.30 2.63
C ILE A 200 2.37 2.72 2.14
N ASN A 201 2.06 3.05 0.89
CA ASN A 201 2.32 4.39 0.36
C ASN A 201 1.42 5.44 1.02
N HIS A 202 0.21 5.08 1.46
CA HIS A 202 -0.67 5.97 2.22
C HIS A 202 -0.05 6.36 3.57
N LEU A 203 0.47 5.39 4.32
CA LEU A 203 1.18 5.63 5.58
C LEU A 203 2.41 6.52 5.38
N ILE A 204 3.18 6.28 4.31
CA ILE A 204 4.33 7.12 3.95
C ILE A 204 3.89 8.55 3.61
N LYS A 205 2.74 8.73 2.95
CA LYS A 205 2.18 10.07 2.70
C LYS A 205 1.80 10.79 3.99
N LEU A 206 1.14 10.11 4.92
CA LEU A 206 0.81 10.67 6.24
C LEU A 206 2.07 11.10 7.00
N MET A 207 3.10 10.25 7.06
CA MET A 207 4.38 10.61 7.68
C MET A 207 5.04 11.82 7.00
N ASN A 208 5.06 11.85 5.66
CA ASN A 208 5.60 13.00 4.92
C ASN A 208 4.81 14.29 5.17
N CYS A 209 3.49 14.22 5.41
CA CYS A 209 2.70 15.40 5.78
C CYS A 209 3.18 16.02 7.09
N LEU A 210 3.68 15.20 8.03
CA LEU A 210 4.19 15.65 9.32
C LEU A 210 5.71 15.93 9.33
N ASP A 211 6.39 15.75 8.19
CA ASP A 211 7.82 16.06 8.07
C ASP A 211 8.03 17.57 7.92
N ARG A 212 8.07 18.27 9.06
CA ARG A 212 8.30 19.72 9.08
C ARG A 212 9.65 20.10 8.47
N ASN A 213 10.67 19.25 8.63
CA ASN A 213 12.05 19.61 8.26
C ASN A 213 12.23 19.58 6.75
N LYS A 214 11.61 18.60 6.07
CA LYS A 214 11.61 18.48 4.62
C LYS A 214 10.60 19.41 3.96
N TYR A 215 9.44 19.62 4.58
CA TYR A 215 8.33 20.39 4.02
C TYR A 215 7.98 21.57 4.92
N ASN A 216 8.82 22.61 4.92
CA ASN A 216 8.56 23.86 5.62
C ASN A 216 8.23 24.99 4.62
N PRO A 217 6.99 25.52 4.59
CA PRO A 217 6.61 26.65 3.76
C PRO A 217 7.41 27.94 4.00
N ASP A 218 7.96 28.11 5.21
CA ASP A 218 8.82 29.23 5.59
C ASP A 218 10.28 29.03 5.17
N SER A 219 10.67 27.81 4.79
CA SER A 219 12.03 27.56 4.31
C SER A 219 12.24 28.15 2.92
N LYS A 220 13.48 28.58 2.63
CA LYS A 220 13.90 29.03 1.29
C LYS A 220 13.97 27.87 0.27
N ASN A 221 13.68 26.63 0.68
CA ASN A 221 13.75 25.45 -0.18
C ASN A 221 12.53 25.35 -1.10
N ARG A 222 12.70 24.70 -2.26
CA ARG A 222 11.68 24.64 -3.33
C ARG A 222 10.45 23.79 -2.99
N THR A 223 10.52 22.86 -2.05
CA THR A 223 9.44 21.89 -1.76
C THR A 223 8.69 22.23 -0.47
N LYS A 224 7.73 23.16 -0.56
CA LYS A 224 6.91 23.60 0.58
C LYS A 224 5.92 22.54 1.09
N HIS A 225 5.41 21.71 0.18
CA HIS A 225 4.38 20.69 0.47
C HIS A 225 4.80 19.31 -0.06
N PRO A 226 4.39 18.23 0.61
CA PRO A 226 4.60 16.86 0.14
C PRO A 226 4.02 16.64 -1.26
N PRO A 227 4.74 15.98 -2.17
CA PRO A 227 4.24 15.69 -3.52
C PRO A 227 3.17 14.59 -3.51
N VAL A 228 2.36 14.57 -4.58
CA VAL A 228 1.24 13.62 -4.78
C VAL A 228 1.69 12.15 -4.85
N SER A 229 2.90 11.91 -5.35
CA SER A 229 3.47 10.58 -5.55
C SER A 229 4.81 10.48 -4.84
N ASN A 230 4.82 9.78 -3.71
CA ASN A 230 6.03 9.31 -3.08
C ASN A 230 5.89 7.79 -2.98
N THR A 231 6.24 7.08 -4.05
CA THR A 231 6.74 5.71 -3.85
C THR A 231 8.25 5.85 -3.77
N PRO A 232 8.83 6.05 -2.57
CA PRO A 232 10.27 6.24 -2.48
C PRO A 232 10.99 4.96 -2.88
N SER A 233 12.06 5.12 -3.64
CA SER A 233 13.21 4.22 -3.48
C SER A 233 13.75 4.47 -2.07
N LEU A 234 13.69 3.47 -1.20
CA LEU A 234 14.08 3.61 0.21
C LEU A 234 15.60 3.45 0.38
N SER A 235 16.34 4.49 0.01
CA SER A 235 17.75 4.62 0.38
C SER A 235 17.92 4.65 1.90
N ASP A 236 19.13 4.38 2.40
CA ASP A 236 19.39 4.37 3.85
C ASP A 236 19.07 5.72 4.50
N ALA A 237 19.37 6.84 3.82
CA ALA A 237 19.02 8.18 4.28
C ALA A 237 17.49 8.38 4.39
N GLU A 238 16.73 7.89 3.41
CA GLU A 238 15.26 7.95 3.47
C GLU A 238 14.70 7.02 4.55
N ARG A 239 15.29 5.84 4.78
CA ARG A 239 14.90 4.95 5.90
C ARG A 239 15.15 5.60 7.25
N GLN A 240 16.31 6.22 7.45
CA GLN A 240 16.63 6.95 8.68
C GLN A 240 15.65 8.12 8.89
N ARG A 241 15.33 8.87 7.83
CA ARG A 241 14.34 9.96 7.89
C ARG A 241 12.96 9.44 8.27
N LEU A 242 12.45 8.43 7.58
CA LEU A 242 11.14 7.84 7.88
C LEU A 242 11.10 7.22 9.29
N SER A 243 12.21 6.64 9.75
CA SER A 243 12.30 6.08 11.11
C SER A 243 12.11 7.15 12.18
N LYS A 244 12.61 8.38 11.97
CA LYS A 244 12.36 9.52 12.86
C LYS A 244 10.90 9.99 12.85
N LEU A 245 10.18 9.77 11.75
CA LEU A 245 8.78 10.16 11.59
C LEU A 245 7.79 9.09 12.07
N LEU A 246 8.21 7.83 12.21
CA LEU A 246 7.35 6.73 12.64
C LEU A 246 6.56 7.03 13.93
N PRO A 247 7.15 7.62 14.99
CA PRO A 247 6.40 7.98 16.19
C PRO A 247 5.22 8.93 15.96
N LEU A 248 5.20 9.67 14.85
CA LEU A 248 4.11 10.57 14.50
C LEU A 248 2.97 9.87 13.73
N LEU A 249 3.20 8.66 13.21
CA LEU A 249 2.22 7.94 12.40
C LEU A 249 0.87 7.73 13.12
N PRO A 250 0.80 7.32 14.41
CA PRO A 250 -0.46 7.21 15.13
C PRO A 250 -1.26 8.52 15.15
N LYS A 251 -0.58 9.66 15.32
CA LYS A 251 -1.23 10.97 15.31
C LYS A 251 -1.72 11.35 13.89
N GLY A 252 -0.96 11.02 12.84
CA GLY A 252 -1.39 11.20 11.46
C GLY A 252 -2.65 10.39 11.11
N LEU A 253 -2.71 9.14 11.56
CA LEU A 253 -3.88 8.26 11.42
C LEU A 253 -5.08 8.79 12.20
N TRP A 254 -4.86 9.25 13.44
CA TRP A 254 -5.90 9.86 14.26
C TRP A 254 -6.54 11.08 13.56
N ILE A 255 -5.72 11.97 12.99
CA ILE A 255 -6.21 13.17 12.28
C ILE A 255 -7.10 12.77 11.09
N GLU A 256 -6.65 11.80 10.29
CA GLU A 256 -7.42 11.30 9.16
C GLU A 256 -8.73 10.67 9.62
N GLN A 257 -8.69 9.76 10.59
CA GLN A 257 -9.88 9.09 11.10
C GLN A 257 -10.89 10.09 11.69
N ARG A 258 -10.42 11.09 12.42
CA ARG A 258 -11.28 12.13 12.98
C ARG A 258 -11.88 13.04 11.91
N LEU A 259 -11.11 13.40 10.88
CA LEU A 259 -11.63 14.13 9.72
C LEU A 259 -12.74 13.35 9.02
N PHE A 260 -12.56 12.05 8.83
CA PHE A 260 -13.57 11.19 8.22
C PHE A 260 -14.86 11.13 9.05
N LYS A 261 -14.73 11.07 10.39
CA LYS A 261 -15.87 11.17 11.30
C LYS A 261 -16.60 12.52 11.18
N ILE A 262 -15.87 13.63 11.08
CA ILE A 262 -16.47 14.96 10.86
C ILE A 262 -17.20 15.04 9.52
N ILE A 263 -16.64 14.44 8.45
CA ILE A 263 -17.29 14.36 7.14
C ILE A 263 -18.59 13.55 7.24
N GLU A 264 -18.55 12.39 7.92
CA GLU A 264 -19.73 11.54 8.14
C GLU A 264 -20.83 12.29 8.90
N GLU A 265 -20.49 12.94 10.00
CA GLU A 265 -21.39 13.78 10.80
C GLU A 265 -22.01 14.91 9.95
N HIS A 266 -21.23 15.50 9.04
CA HIS A 266 -21.71 16.57 8.15
C HIS A 266 -22.69 16.07 7.09
N ILE A 267 -22.39 14.95 6.42
CA ILE A 267 -23.23 14.44 5.30
C ILE A 267 -24.47 13.68 5.79
N THR A 268 -24.44 13.12 6.99
CA THR A 268 -25.58 12.42 7.60
C THR A 268 -26.51 13.36 8.38
N ASN A 269 -26.18 14.64 8.50
CA ASN A 269 -26.97 15.60 9.24
C ASN A 269 -28.40 15.73 8.66
N PRO A 270 -29.45 15.35 9.43
CA PRO A 270 -30.83 15.36 8.95
C PRO A 270 -31.32 16.73 8.50
N ARG A 271 -30.73 17.82 9.03
CA ARG A 271 -31.09 19.20 8.67
C ARG A 271 -30.69 19.57 7.23
N LYS A 272 -29.86 18.75 6.56
CA LYS A 272 -29.34 19.03 5.21
C LYS A 272 -30.11 18.39 4.04
N LYS A 273 -31.29 17.80 4.27
CA LYS A 273 -32.21 17.27 3.22
C LYS A 273 -31.51 16.44 2.11
N GLY A 274 -30.52 15.61 2.46
CA GLY A 274 -29.91 14.64 1.53
C GLY A 274 -28.98 15.20 0.45
N THR A 275 -28.63 16.49 0.49
CA THR A 275 -27.69 17.08 -0.49
C THR A 275 -26.24 16.86 -0.07
N ILE A 276 -25.46 16.18 -0.92
CA ILE A 276 -24.00 16.06 -0.76
C ILE A 276 -23.35 17.29 -1.38
N ASP A 277 -22.99 18.25 -0.55
CA ASP A 277 -22.36 19.52 -0.93
C ASP A 277 -20.83 19.44 -1.01
N LEU A 278 -20.21 18.30 -0.68
CA LEU A 278 -18.76 18.12 -0.66
C LEU A 278 -18.23 17.50 -1.96
N ALA A 279 -17.18 18.08 -2.53
CA ALA A 279 -16.51 17.54 -3.72
C ALA A 279 -15.90 16.16 -3.43
N SER A 280 -16.03 15.24 -4.39
CA SER A 280 -15.46 13.88 -4.34
C SER A 280 -15.91 12.99 -3.18
N ILE A 281 -16.97 13.36 -2.44
CA ILE A 281 -17.63 12.48 -1.46
C ILE A 281 -18.80 11.76 -2.14
N ASP A 282 -18.86 10.43 -2.02
CA ASP A 282 -19.97 9.60 -2.53
C ASP A 282 -20.53 8.72 -1.40
N PRO A 283 -21.73 9.01 -0.86
CA PRO A 283 -22.31 8.29 0.27
C PRO A 283 -22.92 6.93 -0.13
N ARG A 284 -22.86 6.55 -1.40
CA ARG A 284 -23.31 5.23 -1.87
C ARG A 284 -22.22 4.17 -1.78
N LYS A 285 -21.06 4.53 -1.25
CA LYS A 285 -19.86 3.69 -1.16
C LYS A 285 -19.29 3.82 0.25
N ASN A 286 -18.32 2.98 0.57
CA ASN A 286 -17.69 2.99 1.88
C ASN A 286 -16.17 3.21 1.75
N THR A 287 -15.58 3.84 2.76
CA THR A 287 -14.14 3.95 2.92
C THR A 287 -13.72 3.19 4.17
N LEU A 288 -12.73 2.31 4.01
CA LEU A 288 -12.02 1.69 5.10
C LEU A 288 -10.64 2.35 5.23
N LEU A 289 -10.33 2.83 6.44
CA LEU A 289 -9.02 3.34 6.83
C LEU A 289 -8.17 2.19 7.41
N PRO A 290 -6.82 2.33 7.39
CA PRO A 290 -5.91 1.26 7.75
C PRO A 290 -6.01 0.78 9.21
N ASP A 291 -6.43 1.64 10.14
CA ASP A 291 -6.50 1.43 11.59
C ASP A 291 -7.93 1.35 12.12
N SER A 292 -8.94 1.54 11.27
CA SER A 292 -10.35 1.57 11.69
C SER A 292 -10.94 0.18 11.87
N ARG A 293 -11.72 0.01 12.95
CA ARG A 293 -12.52 -1.20 13.22
C ARG A 293 -13.73 -1.33 12.28
N TYR A 294 -14.22 -0.21 11.76
CA TYR A 294 -15.40 -0.12 10.88
C TYR A 294 -15.09 0.66 9.58
N SER A 295 -15.99 0.57 8.61
CA SER A 295 -15.93 1.41 7.40
C SER A 295 -16.83 2.63 7.57
N PHE A 296 -16.40 3.77 7.07
CA PHE A 296 -17.22 4.98 6.98
C PHE A 296 -18.24 4.85 5.86
N GLY A 297 -19.46 5.35 6.07
CA GLY A 297 -20.60 5.25 5.14
C GLY A 297 -20.51 6.14 3.89
N PHE A 298 -19.30 6.50 3.47
CA PHE A 298 -19.03 7.25 2.25
C PHE A 298 -17.67 6.86 1.67
N SER A 299 -17.49 7.06 0.36
CA SER A 299 -16.15 7.04 -0.24
C SER A 299 -15.56 8.43 -0.36
N ALA A 300 -14.26 8.53 -0.12
CA ALA A 300 -13.46 9.73 -0.37
C ALA A 300 -12.07 9.37 -0.95
N PRO A 301 -11.43 10.28 -1.72
CA PRO A 301 -10.07 10.10 -2.21
C PRO A 301 -9.06 9.87 -1.07
N ALA A 302 -8.06 9.03 -1.28
CA ALA A 302 -6.96 8.81 -0.32
C ALA A 302 -6.20 10.09 0.06
N ASP A 303 -6.12 11.02 -0.90
CA ASP A 303 -5.37 12.25 -0.74
C ASP A 303 -6.15 13.35 0.01
N ILE A 304 -7.44 13.14 0.33
CA ILE A 304 -8.31 14.19 0.91
C ILE A 304 -7.87 14.62 2.31
N ALA A 305 -7.18 13.77 3.08
CA ALA A 305 -6.72 14.15 4.42
C ALA A 305 -5.37 14.89 4.39
N MET A 306 -4.60 14.78 3.30
CA MET A 306 -3.19 15.19 3.26
C MET A 306 -2.96 16.67 3.62
N PRO A 307 -3.71 17.65 3.06
CA PRO A 307 -3.50 19.06 3.42
C PRO A 307 -3.81 19.35 4.88
N ILE A 308 -4.80 18.68 5.46
CA ILE A 308 -5.20 18.82 6.87
C ILE A 308 -4.13 18.22 7.78
N VAL A 309 -3.71 16.98 7.54
CA VAL A 309 -2.64 16.32 8.30
C VAL A 309 -1.38 17.17 8.26
N ALA A 310 -1.04 17.71 7.08
CA ALA A 310 0.15 18.53 6.95
C ALA A 310 0.07 19.86 7.69
N ALA A 311 -1.12 20.43 7.92
CA ALA A 311 -1.26 21.65 8.71
C ALA A 311 -0.80 21.47 10.17
N TYR A 312 -0.82 20.25 10.70
CA TYR A 312 -0.35 19.96 12.06
C TYR A 312 1.17 20.08 12.23
N ARG A 313 1.93 20.04 11.13
CA ARG A 313 3.41 20.13 11.21
C ARG A 313 3.92 21.48 11.75
N VAL A 314 3.07 22.52 11.79
CA VAL A 314 3.43 23.80 12.42
C VAL A 314 3.63 23.66 13.93
N PHE A 315 2.96 22.69 14.55
CA PHE A 315 3.03 22.40 15.98
C PHE A 315 4.20 21.49 16.34
N LEU A 316 5.06 21.13 15.39
CA LEU A 316 6.24 20.31 15.66
C LEU A 316 7.48 21.20 15.78
N ASP A 317 8.45 20.82 16.60
CA ASP A 317 9.80 21.36 16.61
C ASP A 317 10.74 20.60 15.64
N GLU A 318 11.98 21.05 15.47
CA GLU A 318 12.94 20.42 14.53
C GLU A 318 13.29 18.97 14.88
N ASN A 319 13.05 18.57 16.13
CA ASN A 319 13.22 17.20 16.64
C ASN A 319 11.93 16.39 16.57
N TYR A 320 10.87 16.92 15.96
CA TYR A 320 9.54 16.32 15.88
C TYR A 320 8.79 16.19 17.22
N ASN A 321 9.14 16.99 18.21
CA ASN A 321 8.34 17.11 19.43
C ASN A 321 7.18 18.08 19.20
N TRP A 322 6.03 17.79 19.79
CA TRP A 322 4.91 18.72 19.78
C TRP A 322 5.19 19.92 20.69
N LEU A 323 5.06 21.13 20.15
CA LEU A 323 5.19 22.40 20.88
C LEU A 323 4.10 22.56 21.95
N ILE A 324 2.94 21.96 21.71
CA ILE A 324 1.80 21.86 22.62
C ILE A 324 1.43 20.37 22.66
N PRO A 325 1.19 19.75 23.84
CA PRO A 325 0.77 18.36 23.90
C PRO A 325 -0.40 18.07 22.94
N PHE A 326 -0.25 17.05 22.09
CA PHE A 326 -1.16 16.82 20.96
C PHE A 326 -2.64 16.83 21.36
N ASP A 327 -2.97 16.15 22.45
CA ASP A 327 -4.35 15.96 22.88
C ASP A 327 -4.99 17.25 23.44
N GLU A 328 -4.19 18.29 23.75
CA GLU A 328 -4.71 19.59 24.23
C GLU A 328 -5.23 20.49 23.11
N PHE A 329 -4.79 20.31 21.86
CA PHE A 329 -5.15 21.21 20.76
C PHE A 329 -5.77 20.51 19.55
N ALA A 330 -5.49 19.22 19.35
CA ALA A 330 -5.74 18.56 18.07
C ALA A 330 -7.22 18.61 17.64
N GLU A 331 -8.15 18.27 18.53
CA GLU A 331 -9.58 18.27 18.19
C GLU A 331 -10.06 19.68 17.83
N ASP A 332 -9.81 20.67 18.68
CA ASP A 332 -10.24 22.05 18.47
C ASP A 332 -9.61 22.66 17.22
N PHE A 333 -8.34 22.34 16.95
CA PHE A 333 -7.65 22.78 15.76
C PHE A 333 -8.21 22.13 14.49
N LEU A 334 -8.54 20.83 14.52
CA LEU A 334 -9.21 20.17 13.39
C LEU A 334 -10.57 20.83 13.09
N GLN A 335 -11.36 21.10 14.13
CA GLN A 335 -12.64 21.79 13.98
C GLN A 335 -12.46 23.20 13.42
N HIS A 336 -11.43 23.93 13.85
CA HIS A 336 -11.07 25.24 13.31
C HIS A 336 -10.76 25.15 11.80
N LEU A 337 -9.88 24.25 11.38
CA LEU A 337 -9.56 24.06 9.95
C LEU A 337 -10.79 23.67 9.13
N TRP A 338 -11.58 22.72 9.63
CA TRP A 338 -12.79 22.25 8.96
C TRP A 338 -13.82 23.35 8.76
N ASN A 339 -14.21 24.03 9.85
CA ASN A 339 -15.30 24.99 9.85
C ASN A 339 -14.97 26.27 9.09
N ASN A 340 -13.71 26.73 9.20
CA ASN A 340 -13.33 28.04 8.69
C ASN A 340 -12.81 27.99 7.25
N TYR A 341 -12.20 26.87 6.82
CA TYR A 341 -11.48 26.77 5.55
C TYR A 341 -11.88 25.56 4.73
N TYR A 342 -11.63 24.35 5.24
CA TYR A 342 -11.56 23.15 4.41
C TYR A 342 -12.93 22.71 3.87
N ARG A 343 -13.97 22.78 4.69
CA ARG A 343 -15.35 22.51 4.24
C ARG A 343 -15.75 23.47 3.13
N LYS A 344 -15.47 24.76 3.28
CA LYS A 344 -15.83 25.80 2.29
C LYS A 344 -15.12 25.54 0.96
N TYR A 345 -13.86 25.12 1.00
CA TYR A 345 -13.10 24.70 -0.17
C TYR A 345 -13.78 23.53 -0.90
N LEU A 346 -14.12 22.45 -0.19
CA LEU A 346 -14.79 21.29 -0.78
C LEU A 346 -16.18 21.64 -1.36
N VAL A 347 -16.91 22.54 -0.71
CA VAL A 347 -18.19 23.06 -1.22
C VAL A 347 -17.98 23.89 -2.48
N SER A 348 -16.99 24.79 -2.52
CA SER A 348 -16.72 25.59 -3.72
C SER A 348 -16.30 24.73 -4.91
N GLU A 349 -15.49 23.69 -4.69
CA GLU A 349 -15.10 22.73 -5.74
C GLU A 349 -16.33 21.95 -6.24
N LYS A 350 -17.25 21.58 -5.35
CA LYS A 350 -18.49 20.89 -5.73
C LYS A 350 -19.39 21.78 -6.58
N LEU A 351 -19.57 23.04 -6.18
CA LEU A 351 -20.36 24.02 -6.92
C LEU A 351 -19.77 24.30 -8.30
N ALA A 352 -18.44 24.29 -8.42
CA ALA A 352 -17.73 24.39 -9.69
C ALA A 352 -17.74 23.08 -10.53
N LEU A 353 -18.45 22.03 -10.07
CA LEU A 353 -18.48 20.71 -10.70
C LEU A 353 -17.10 20.02 -10.81
N ASN A 354 -16.16 20.41 -9.94
CA ASN A 354 -14.83 19.83 -9.88
C ASN A 354 -14.79 18.57 -9.01
N THR A 355 -13.75 17.76 -9.27
CA THR A 355 -13.33 16.67 -8.40
C THR A 355 -11.95 16.98 -7.84
N VAL A 356 -11.77 16.77 -6.54
CA VAL A 356 -10.51 17.11 -5.86
C VAL A 356 -9.50 15.98 -5.96
N GLY A 357 -9.92 14.71 -5.84
CA GLY A 357 -9.10 13.52 -6.10
C GLY A 357 -7.65 13.64 -5.60
N SER A 358 -6.69 13.27 -6.45
CA SER A 358 -5.25 13.53 -6.23
C SER A 358 -4.81 14.95 -6.63
N LYS A 359 -5.71 15.73 -7.26
CA LYS A 359 -5.43 17.13 -7.65
C LYS A 359 -5.30 18.02 -6.42
N ILE A 360 -5.90 17.66 -5.30
CA ILE A 360 -5.78 18.41 -4.05
C ILE A 360 -4.33 18.51 -3.56
N CYS A 361 -3.52 17.48 -3.77
CA CYS A 361 -2.09 17.50 -3.47
C CYS A 361 -1.26 18.33 -4.47
N ARG A 362 -1.87 18.79 -5.58
CA ARG A 362 -1.24 19.68 -6.57
C ARG A 362 -1.70 21.12 -6.47
N ASN A 363 -2.61 21.43 -5.53
CA ASN A 363 -3.18 22.76 -5.37
C ASN A 363 -2.44 23.50 -4.25
N PRO A 364 -1.35 24.25 -4.51
CA PRO A 364 -0.59 24.90 -3.44
C PRO A 364 -1.44 25.86 -2.61
N VAL A 365 -2.48 26.47 -3.19
CA VAL A 365 -3.33 27.46 -2.52
C VAL A 365 -4.03 26.87 -1.29
N ILE A 366 -4.61 25.66 -1.39
CA ILE A 366 -5.29 25.08 -0.22
C ILE A 366 -4.28 24.72 0.87
N TRP A 367 -3.09 24.27 0.51
CA TRP A 367 -2.05 23.92 1.48
C TRP A 367 -1.50 25.16 2.19
N ASP A 368 -1.21 26.22 1.43
CA ASP A 368 -0.74 27.50 1.98
C ASP A 368 -1.79 28.14 2.89
N ASN A 369 -3.07 28.14 2.48
CA ASN A 369 -4.15 28.68 3.30
C ASN A 369 -4.32 27.93 4.64
N LEU A 370 -4.27 26.60 4.61
CA LEU A 370 -4.35 25.78 5.82
C LEU A 370 -3.11 25.98 6.70
N TYR A 371 -1.93 26.10 6.11
CA TYR A 371 -0.69 26.37 6.84
C TYR A 371 -0.71 27.74 7.54
N VAL A 372 -1.09 28.81 6.84
CA VAL A 372 -1.21 30.16 7.42
C VAL A 372 -2.24 30.17 8.55
N SER A 373 -3.38 29.49 8.35
CA SER A 373 -4.39 29.31 9.39
C SER A 373 -3.83 28.57 10.62
N ALA A 374 -3.05 27.51 10.38
CA ALA A 374 -2.38 26.75 11.43
C ALA A 374 -1.38 27.60 12.22
N GLN A 375 -0.55 28.38 11.55
CA GLN A 375 0.43 29.25 12.18
C GLN A 375 -0.23 30.33 13.04
N SER A 376 -1.31 30.95 12.51
CA SER A 376 -2.09 31.93 13.27
C SER A 376 -2.72 31.31 14.51
N TYR A 377 -3.30 30.10 14.39
CA TYR A 377 -3.86 29.37 15.52
C TYR A 377 -2.81 29.05 16.58
N LEU A 378 -1.63 28.53 16.18
CA LEU A 378 -0.52 28.25 17.09
C LEU A 378 -0.09 29.51 17.84
N ASN A 379 0.11 30.62 17.15
CA ASN A 379 0.52 31.89 17.77
C ASN A 379 -0.51 32.35 18.82
N GLN A 380 -1.81 32.21 18.55
CA GLN A 380 -2.86 32.53 19.52
C GLN A 380 -2.81 31.63 20.75
N GLN A 381 -2.53 30.34 20.60
CA GLN A 381 -2.40 29.42 21.74
C GLN A 381 -1.17 29.74 22.59
N LEU A 382 -0.03 30.01 21.95
CA LEU A 382 1.19 30.39 22.66
C LEU A 382 1.01 31.69 23.46
N LEU A 383 0.35 32.71 22.89
CA LEU A 383 0.03 33.94 23.60
C LEU A 383 -0.84 33.69 24.84
N LYS A 384 -1.87 32.85 24.72
CA LYS A 384 -2.74 32.47 25.86
C LYS A 384 -1.96 31.75 26.97
N MET A 385 -0.98 30.92 26.61
CA MET A 385 -0.14 30.20 27.57
C MET A 385 0.79 31.16 28.33
N VAL A 386 1.40 32.11 27.63
CA VAL A 386 2.22 33.16 28.25
C VAL A 386 1.40 34.02 29.22
N ASP A 387 0.22 34.47 28.79
CA ASP A 387 -0.67 35.28 29.64
C ASP A 387 -1.15 34.51 30.89
N SER A 388 -1.38 33.21 30.76
CA SER A 388 -1.80 32.35 31.87
C SER A 388 -0.67 32.10 32.87
N ASN A 389 0.57 31.93 32.40
CA ASN A 389 1.74 31.79 33.26
C ASN A 389 2.04 33.09 34.01
N ASN A 390 1.97 34.24 33.35
CA ASN A 390 2.12 35.55 33.99
C ASN A 390 1.09 35.77 35.12
N LYS A 391 -0.17 35.35 34.90
CA LYS A 391 -1.21 35.41 35.95
C LYS A 391 -0.94 34.46 37.12
N ARG A 392 -0.40 33.26 36.86
CA ARG A 392 -0.01 32.31 37.92
C ARG A 392 1.14 32.86 38.75
N GLU A 393 2.18 33.41 38.12
CA GLU A 393 3.31 34.04 38.81
C GLU A 393 2.88 35.20 39.71
N GLN A 394 1.98 36.07 39.21
CA GLN A 394 1.40 37.16 40.01
C GLN A 394 0.60 36.66 41.22
N LEU A 395 -0.13 35.54 41.11
CA LEU A 395 -0.85 34.94 42.22
C LEU A 395 0.07 34.26 43.24
N THR A 396 1.20 33.71 42.82
CA THR A 396 2.23 33.17 43.74
C THR A 396 3.06 34.24 44.44
N LEU A 397 3.21 35.44 43.84
CA LEU A 397 3.90 36.58 44.46
C LEU A 397 2.98 37.41 45.39
N ALA A 398 1.66 37.22 45.28
CA ALA A 398 0.66 37.91 46.09
C ALA A 398 0.19 37.10 47.32
N ASN A 399 0.72 35.89 47.50
CA ASN A 399 0.60 35.06 48.72
C ASN A 399 1.96 35.00 49.42
#